data_AF-A0AAX3F0Z5-F1
#
_entry.id   AF-A0AAX3F0Z5-F1
#
_cell.length_a   1.000
_cell.length_b   1.000
_cell.length_c   1.000
_cell.angle_alpha   90.00
_cell.angle_beta   90.00
_cell.angle_gamma   90.00
#
_symmetry.space_group_name_H-M   'P 1'
#
loop_
_entity.id
_entity.type
_entity.pdbx_description
1 polymer ?
#
loop_
_entity_poly.entity_id
_entity_poly.type
_entity_poly.pdbx_seq_one_letter_code
_entity_poly.pdbx_strand_id
1 'polypeptide(L)'
;MVEYWRKKKSKELFFKAPTGNGKTFMMAQVIDKMISQANIKKLFFIIATPSSAELPKQFFNKLNYYKNSFLNKNKVKIELIESPSSTNKKDYKSYHLKPEENKVMIFGKSSFGKKRIYTEQGIIDALFDEIKNDYSFELIYIRDEAHIGTKIQKNLIENFEKKIKNVANFTIKMSATVGEENYDCVEITEEELHNDNVKLIKNLIYNKGISISISESNEYDDKKILKIALKKFKELKEAYDGAKNDGLNGINPAMLIQVKNSDKNDKENQTIEDLVKKCKK
;
A
#
# COMPACT_ATOMS: atom_id res chain seq x y z
N MET A 1 11.10 7.72 -11.39
CA MET A 1 11.59 7.18 -10.10
C MET A 1 13.06 6.77 -10.16
N VAL A 2 13.47 5.78 -10.95
CA VAL A 2 14.88 5.30 -11.01
C VAL A 2 15.87 6.42 -11.36
N GLU A 3 15.58 7.21 -12.39
CA GLU A 3 16.39 8.39 -12.76
C GLU A 3 16.47 9.45 -11.65
N TYR A 4 15.39 9.63 -10.90
CA TYR A 4 15.33 10.58 -9.79
C TYR A 4 16.29 10.14 -8.67
N TRP A 5 16.27 8.85 -8.34
CA TRP A 5 17.21 8.23 -7.40
C TRP A 5 18.66 8.36 -7.88
N ARG A 6 18.96 7.99 -9.14
CA ARG A 6 20.33 8.07 -9.70
C ARG A 6 20.91 9.47 -9.67
N LYS A 7 20.10 10.48 -9.97
CA LYS A 7 20.49 11.90 -9.94
C LYS A 7 20.59 12.47 -8.53
N LYS A 8 20.21 11.71 -7.49
CA LYS A 8 20.21 12.11 -6.07
C LYS A 8 19.58 13.49 -5.83
N LYS A 9 18.49 13.79 -6.54
CA LYS A 9 17.81 15.10 -6.47
C LYS A 9 17.32 15.42 -5.05
N SER A 10 16.73 14.43 -4.38
CA SER A 10 16.36 14.45 -2.97
C SER A 10 16.51 13.06 -2.38
N LYS A 11 16.56 12.98 -1.04
CA LYS A 11 16.47 11.72 -0.30
C LYS A 11 15.06 11.13 -0.29
N GLU A 12 14.05 11.88 -0.70
CA GLU A 12 12.65 11.46 -0.62
C GLU A 12 11.90 11.78 -1.91
N LEU A 13 11.06 10.82 -2.35
CA LEU A 13 10.18 10.96 -3.51
C LEU A 13 8.80 10.39 -3.19
N PHE A 14 7.75 11.13 -3.54
CA PHE A 14 6.39 10.63 -3.48
C PHE A 14 6.01 9.93 -4.78
N PHE A 15 5.34 8.79 -4.64
CA PHE A 15 4.71 8.08 -5.74
C PHE A 15 3.20 8.06 -5.52
N LYS A 16 2.49 8.88 -6.29
CA LYS A 16 1.04 9.00 -6.25
C LYS A 16 0.42 8.20 -7.38
N ALA A 17 -0.49 7.30 -7.04
CA ALA A 17 -1.33 6.62 -8.03
C ALA A 17 -2.67 6.26 -7.37
N PRO A 18 -3.76 6.07 -8.11
CA PRO A 18 -5.02 5.65 -7.51
C PRO A 18 -4.96 4.19 -7.01
N THR A 19 -5.85 3.83 -6.08
CA THR A 19 -5.88 2.49 -5.47
C THR A 19 -6.35 1.44 -6.48
N GLY A 20 -5.76 0.25 -6.45
CA GLY A 20 -6.09 -0.84 -7.38
C GLY A 20 -5.31 -0.81 -8.70
N ASN A 21 -4.52 0.23 -8.97
CA ASN A 21 -3.85 0.43 -10.25
C ASN A 21 -2.43 -0.14 -10.31
N GLY A 22 -2.16 -1.23 -9.60
CA GLY A 22 -0.88 -1.93 -9.72
C GLY A 22 0.33 -1.23 -9.07
N LYS A 23 0.16 -0.37 -8.05
CA LYS A 23 1.28 0.25 -7.30
C LYS A 23 2.37 -0.75 -6.91
N THR A 24 1.99 -1.91 -6.36
CA THR A 24 2.92 -2.97 -5.99
C THR A 24 3.68 -3.52 -7.19
N PHE A 25 3.03 -3.67 -8.35
CA PHE A 25 3.68 -4.11 -9.58
C PHE A 25 4.69 -3.08 -10.09
N MET A 26 4.30 -1.81 -10.11
CA MET A 26 5.19 -0.71 -10.49
C MET A 26 6.38 -0.60 -9.53
N MET A 27 6.16 -0.78 -8.23
CA MET A 27 7.23 -0.79 -7.26
C MET A 27 8.18 -1.97 -7.45
N ALA A 28 7.66 -3.16 -7.79
CA ALA A 28 8.49 -4.31 -8.16
C ALA A 28 9.38 -4.00 -9.38
N GLN A 29 8.83 -3.36 -10.42
CA GLN A 29 9.58 -2.91 -11.59
C GLN A 29 10.63 -1.83 -11.25
N VAL A 30 10.33 -0.93 -10.31
CA VAL A 30 11.30 0.05 -9.82
C VAL A 30 12.45 -0.64 -9.10
N ILE A 31 12.16 -1.57 -8.18
CA ILE A 31 13.19 -2.37 -7.48
C ILE A 31 14.07 -3.10 -8.49
N ASP A 32 13.47 -3.78 -9.47
CA ASP A 32 14.18 -4.52 -10.52
C ASP A 32 15.14 -3.63 -11.31
N LYS A 33 14.66 -2.46 -11.75
CA LYS A 33 15.45 -1.49 -12.51
C LYS A 33 16.51 -0.81 -11.66
N MET A 34 16.25 -0.52 -10.39
CA MET A 34 17.25 0.04 -9.48
C MET A 34 18.41 -0.94 -9.30
N ILE A 35 18.13 -2.22 -9.10
CA ILE A 35 19.15 -3.27 -8.98
C ILE A 35 19.93 -3.41 -10.29
N SER A 36 19.23 -3.48 -11.42
CA SER A 36 19.86 -3.62 -12.75
C SER A 36 20.77 -2.43 -13.13
N GLN A 37 20.54 -1.27 -12.53
CA GLN A 37 21.30 -0.04 -12.78
C GLN A 37 22.18 0.38 -11.60
N ALA A 38 22.29 -0.46 -10.57
CA ALA A 38 23.20 -0.24 -9.47
C ALA A 38 24.63 -0.52 -9.95
N ASN A 39 25.52 0.45 -9.77
CA ASN A 39 26.90 0.30 -10.23
C ASN A 39 27.84 -0.16 -9.11
N ILE A 40 27.86 0.55 -7.97
CA ILE A 40 28.94 0.45 -6.97
C ILE A 40 28.43 -0.06 -5.62
N LYS A 41 27.22 0.34 -5.22
CA LYS A 41 26.67 0.02 -3.90
C LYS A 41 25.73 -1.17 -3.96
N LYS A 42 25.81 -2.01 -2.93
CA LYS A 42 24.87 -3.10 -2.69
C LYS A 42 23.53 -2.50 -2.27
N LEU A 43 22.48 -2.73 -3.05
CA LEU A 43 21.16 -2.25 -2.68
C LEU A 43 20.53 -3.16 -1.63
N PHE A 44 20.00 -2.54 -0.58
CA PHE A 44 19.20 -3.22 0.42
C PHE A 44 17.86 -2.50 0.54
N PHE A 45 16.76 -3.25 0.54
CA PHE A 45 15.42 -2.69 0.50
C PHE A 45 14.65 -3.02 1.76
N ILE A 46 13.99 -2.00 2.29
CA ILE A 46 13.05 -2.15 3.37
C ILE A 46 11.68 -1.62 2.91
N ILE A 47 10.64 -2.45 3.02
CA ILE A 47 9.26 -2.10 2.71
C ILE A 47 8.45 -2.12 4.01
N ALA A 48 7.85 -0.98 4.37
CA ALA A 48 6.98 -0.85 5.53
C ALA A 48 5.53 -0.57 5.14
N THR A 49 4.60 -1.40 5.61
CA THR A 49 3.16 -1.19 5.44
C THR A 49 2.50 -0.72 6.76
N PRO A 50 1.38 0.02 6.73
CA PRO A 50 0.76 0.58 7.95
C PRO A 50 0.15 -0.47 8.89
N SER A 51 -0.39 -1.57 8.37
CA SER A 51 -1.19 -2.53 9.17
C SER A 51 -0.39 -3.73 9.68
N SER A 52 -1.08 -4.53 10.52
CA SER A 52 -0.70 -5.88 10.92
C SER A 52 -0.58 -6.85 9.73
N ALA A 53 -0.04 -8.04 10.02
CA ALA A 53 0.43 -9.15 9.18
C ALA A 53 -0.14 -9.30 7.75
N GLU A 54 -1.42 -9.01 7.51
CA GLU A 54 -2.06 -9.30 6.23
C GLU A 54 -1.57 -8.41 5.07
N LEU A 55 -1.42 -7.09 5.24
CA LEU A 55 -0.88 -6.23 4.16
C LEU A 55 0.59 -6.56 3.82
N PRO A 56 1.52 -6.71 4.79
CA PRO A 56 2.87 -7.20 4.52
C PRO A 56 2.86 -8.51 3.73
N LYS A 57 2.01 -9.47 4.12
CA LYS A 57 1.90 -10.78 3.49
C LYS A 57 1.38 -10.67 2.05
N GLN A 58 0.38 -9.83 1.80
CA GLN A 58 -0.11 -9.57 0.44
C GLN A 58 0.98 -8.96 -0.45
N PHE A 59 1.76 -8.00 0.08
CA PHE A 59 2.88 -7.41 -0.65
C PHE A 59 3.95 -8.47 -0.94
N PHE A 60 4.31 -9.27 0.06
CA PHE A 60 5.26 -10.39 -0.06
C PHE A 60 4.82 -11.40 -1.12
N ASN A 61 3.56 -11.82 -1.11
CA ASN A 61 3.02 -12.78 -2.08
C ASN A 61 3.08 -12.22 -3.50
N LYS A 62 2.74 -10.93 -3.70
CA LYS A 62 2.85 -10.27 -5.01
C LYS A 62 4.30 -10.18 -5.48
N LEU A 63 5.24 -9.78 -4.62
CA LEU A 63 6.65 -9.73 -5.00
C LEU A 63 7.22 -11.12 -5.33
N ASN A 64 6.85 -12.16 -4.59
CA ASN A 64 7.26 -13.53 -4.95
C ASN A 64 6.63 -14.03 -6.24
N TYR A 65 5.36 -13.66 -6.51
CA TYR A 65 4.74 -13.93 -7.79
C TYR A 65 5.53 -13.27 -8.94
N TYR A 66 5.88 -11.98 -8.80
CA TYR A 66 6.70 -11.27 -9.78
C TYR A 66 8.16 -11.74 -9.84
N LYS A 67 8.66 -12.36 -8.77
CA LYS A 67 9.98 -12.99 -8.77
C LYS A 67 10.06 -14.09 -9.80
N ASN A 68 9.05 -14.96 -9.86
CA ASN A 68 8.98 -16.01 -10.87
C ASN A 68 8.86 -15.47 -12.31
N SER A 69 8.51 -14.19 -12.49
CA SER A 69 8.37 -13.56 -13.81
C SER A 69 9.60 -12.77 -14.24
N PHE A 70 10.03 -11.78 -13.45
CA PHE A 70 11.12 -10.87 -13.84
C PHE A 70 12.14 -10.59 -12.73
N LEU A 71 11.78 -10.57 -11.45
CA LEU A 71 12.75 -10.22 -10.39
C LEU A 71 13.85 -11.26 -10.19
N ASN A 72 13.64 -12.52 -10.63
CA ASN A 72 14.66 -13.56 -10.43
C ASN A 72 15.95 -13.30 -11.22
N LYS A 73 15.89 -12.52 -12.32
CA LYS A 73 17.06 -12.13 -13.11
C LYS A 73 18.12 -11.43 -12.25
N ASN A 74 17.66 -10.70 -11.24
CA ASN A 74 18.49 -9.89 -10.35
C ASN A 74 18.78 -10.54 -8.99
N LYS A 75 18.56 -11.86 -8.86
CA LYS A 75 18.80 -12.64 -7.63
C LYS A 75 18.13 -12.03 -6.38
N VAL A 76 16.95 -11.42 -6.55
CA VAL A 76 16.26 -10.73 -5.45
C VAL A 76 15.84 -11.71 -4.35
N LYS A 77 16.28 -11.46 -3.11
CA LYS A 77 15.87 -12.22 -1.92
C LYS A 77 14.74 -11.47 -1.22
N ILE A 78 13.57 -12.08 -1.09
CA ILE A 78 12.39 -11.44 -0.48
C ILE A 78 12.12 -12.14 0.85
N GLU A 79 12.01 -11.38 1.93
CA GLU A 79 11.77 -11.91 3.27
C GLU A 79 10.63 -11.14 3.96
N LEU A 80 9.66 -11.88 4.50
CA LEU A 80 8.60 -11.33 5.35
C LEU A 80 9.07 -11.35 6.80
N ILE A 81 9.15 -10.17 7.41
CA ILE A 81 9.67 -9.97 8.77
C ILE A 81 8.50 -9.71 9.74
N GLU A 82 8.17 -10.74 10.51
CA GLU A 82 7.20 -10.67 11.61
C GLU A 82 7.93 -10.80 12.94
N SER A 83 7.70 -9.84 13.86
CA SER A 83 8.35 -9.91 15.18
C SER A 83 7.52 -10.76 16.14
N PRO A 84 8.10 -11.83 16.72
CA PRO A 84 7.44 -12.59 17.76
C PRO A 84 7.15 -11.70 18.98
N SER A 85 6.10 -12.06 19.70
CA SER A 85 5.77 -11.38 20.95
C SER A 85 6.81 -11.69 22.01
N SER A 86 7.23 -10.67 22.77
CA SER A 86 8.19 -10.83 23.85
C SER A 86 7.64 -11.61 25.07
N THR A 87 6.32 -11.83 25.13
CA THR A 87 5.67 -12.55 26.23
C THR A 87 5.67 -14.08 26.07
N ASN A 88 5.85 -14.59 24.85
CA ASN A 88 5.87 -16.03 24.56
C ASN A 88 7.30 -16.48 24.20
N LYS A 89 8.22 -16.45 25.18
CA LYS A 89 9.58 -16.97 25.01
C LYS A 89 9.57 -18.50 24.99
N LYS A 90 9.34 -19.09 23.82
CA LYS A 90 9.70 -20.49 23.52
C LYS A 90 10.45 -20.49 22.19
N ASP A 91 11.75 -20.23 22.27
CA ASP A 91 12.80 -20.70 21.35
C ASP A 91 14.05 -19.83 21.55
N TYR A 92 15.19 -20.47 21.82
CA TYR A 92 16.53 -19.87 21.76
C TYR A 92 16.95 -19.57 20.31
N LYS A 93 16.04 -19.06 19.48
CA LYS A 93 16.38 -18.62 18.12
C LYS A 93 17.06 -17.27 18.20
N SER A 94 18.27 -17.19 17.66
CA SER A 94 18.92 -15.90 17.41
C SER A 94 18.08 -15.14 16.39
N TYR A 95 17.38 -14.11 16.86
CA TYR A 95 16.59 -13.20 16.04
C TYR A 95 17.51 -12.13 15.48
N HIS A 96 18.26 -12.46 14.43
CA HIS A 96 19.23 -11.54 13.86
C HIS A 96 18.84 -11.13 12.44
N LEU A 97 18.76 -9.83 12.22
CA LEU A 97 18.51 -9.22 10.91
C LEU A 97 19.84 -8.69 10.38
N LYS A 98 20.19 -9.05 9.14
CA LYS A 98 21.37 -8.54 8.44
C LYS A 98 21.01 -7.91 7.11
N PRO A 99 21.69 -6.83 6.69
CA PRO A 99 21.61 -6.35 5.33
C PRO A 99 22.28 -7.36 4.40
N GLU A 100 21.65 -7.61 3.25
CA GLU A 100 22.20 -8.44 2.18
C GLU A 100 21.91 -7.74 0.84
N GLU A 101 22.80 -7.92 -0.12
CA GLU A 101 22.63 -7.36 -1.46
C GLU A 101 21.34 -7.89 -2.11
N ASN A 102 20.58 -6.99 -2.72
CA ASN A 102 19.32 -7.25 -3.42
C ASN A 102 18.27 -7.94 -2.53
N LYS A 103 18.40 -7.80 -1.20
CA LYS A 103 17.42 -8.28 -0.24
C LYS A 103 16.34 -7.24 -0.01
N VAL A 104 15.09 -7.71 -0.03
CA VAL A 104 13.88 -6.96 0.25
C VAL A 104 13.26 -7.51 1.52
N MET A 105 13.39 -6.76 2.62
CA MET A 105 12.68 -7.03 3.86
C MET A 105 11.34 -6.32 3.87
N ILE A 106 10.26 -7.07 4.07
CA ILE A 106 8.90 -6.54 4.13
C ILE A 106 8.39 -6.72 5.55
N PHE A 107 7.86 -5.66 6.15
CA PHE A 107 7.24 -5.77 7.48
C PHE A 107 6.03 -4.86 7.63
N GLY A 108 5.16 -5.25 8.55
CA GLY A 108 4.16 -4.36 9.10
C GLY A 108 4.78 -3.51 10.20
N LYS A 109 4.45 -2.22 10.28
CA LYS A 109 4.97 -1.35 11.36
C LYS A 109 4.67 -1.88 12.77
N SER A 110 3.62 -2.69 12.90
CA SER A 110 3.28 -3.40 14.14
C SER A 110 4.36 -4.38 14.64
N SER A 111 5.28 -4.83 13.77
CA SER A 111 6.44 -5.65 14.14
C SER A 111 7.43 -4.90 15.05
N PHE A 112 7.36 -3.58 15.13
CA PHE A 112 8.25 -2.75 15.94
C PHE A 112 7.55 -2.00 17.08
N GLY A 113 6.32 -2.40 17.42
CA GLY A 113 5.59 -1.86 18.58
C GLY A 113 6.11 -2.35 19.93
N LYS A 114 5.43 -1.95 21.02
CA LYS A 114 5.73 -2.46 22.38
C LYS A 114 5.59 -3.98 22.45
N LYS A 115 6.38 -4.63 23.32
CA LYS A 115 6.32 -6.08 23.56
C LYS A 115 6.66 -6.92 22.33
N ARG A 116 7.50 -6.38 21.44
CA ARG A 116 8.04 -7.07 20.27
C ARG A 116 9.52 -7.30 20.45
N ILE A 117 9.99 -8.50 20.15
CA ILE A 117 11.40 -8.88 20.35
C ILE A 117 12.35 -7.95 19.59
N TYR A 118 11.99 -7.54 18.37
CA TYR A 118 12.86 -6.66 17.57
C TYR A 118 13.06 -5.27 18.16
N THR A 119 12.07 -4.77 18.92
CA THR A 119 12.16 -3.47 19.60
C THR A 119 12.81 -3.61 20.97
N GLU A 120 12.36 -4.57 21.79
CA GLU A 120 12.81 -4.72 23.18
C GLU A 120 14.27 -5.20 23.28
N GLN A 121 14.77 -5.93 22.27
CA GLN A 121 16.16 -6.44 22.24
C GLN A 121 17.08 -5.60 21.34
N GLY A 122 16.63 -4.47 20.81
CA GLY A 122 17.47 -3.59 19.98
C GLY A 122 17.92 -4.21 18.63
N ILE A 123 17.26 -5.26 18.16
CA ILE A 123 17.64 -5.96 16.91
C ILE A 123 17.52 -5.04 15.70
N ILE A 124 16.48 -4.19 15.67
CA ILE A 124 16.32 -3.21 14.59
C ILE A 124 17.38 -2.11 14.63
N ASP A 125 17.80 -1.72 15.83
CA ASP A 125 18.84 -0.71 16.02
C ASP A 125 20.19 -1.27 15.56
N ALA A 126 20.50 -2.52 15.89
CA ALA A 126 21.69 -3.21 15.40
C ALA A 126 21.72 -3.30 13.86
N LEU A 127 20.59 -3.61 13.21
CA LEU A 127 20.49 -3.61 11.75
C LEU A 127 20.79 -2.22 11.16
N PHE A 128 20.22 -1.18 11.76
CA PHE A 128 20.42 0.20 11.34
C PHE A 128 21.86 0.68 11.54
N ASP A 129 22.50 0.29 12.64
CA ASP A 129 23.90 0.57 12.90
C ASP A 129 24.82 -0.16 11.90
N GLU A 130 24.53 -1.42 11.58
CA GLU A 130 25.28 -2.19 10.57
C GLU A 130 25.23 -1.50 9.20
N ILE A 131 24.04 -1.09 8.74
CA ILE A 131 23.85 -0.37 7.47
C ILE A 131 24.54 0.99 7.49
N LYS A 132 24.47 1.71 8.61
CA LYS A 132 25.07 3.05 8.72
C LYS A 132 26.59 2.99 8.70
N ASN A 133 27.18 1.94 9.28
CA ASN A 133 28.62 1.76 9.38
C ASN A 133 29.22 1.08 8.13
N ASP A 134 28.44 0.31 7.37
CA ASP A 134 28.87 -0.29 6.10
C ASP A 134 28.49 0.59 4.90
N TYR A 135 29.44 1.42 4.48
CA TYR A 135 29.28 2.32 3.32
C TYR A 135 29.07 1.61 1.98
N SER A 136 29.30 0.29 1.91
CA SER A 136 29.05 -0.50 0.70
C SER A 136 27.56 -0.68 0.42
N PHE A 137 26.70 -0.52 1.44
CA PHE A 137 25.26 -0.59 1.29
C PHE A 137 24.62 0.75 0.94
N GLU A 138 23.53 0.66 0.19
CA GLU A 138 22.57 1.73 0.00
C GLU A 138 21.17 1.24 0.39
N LEU A 139 20.61 1.81 1.46
CA LEU A 139 19.29 1.48 1.95
C LEU A 139 18.23 2.28 1.19
N ILE A 140 17.36 1.56 0.50
CA ILE A 140 16.16 2.08 -0.15
C ILE A 140 14.96 1.76 0.72
N TYR A 141 14.35 2.79 1.29
CA TYR A 141 13.15 2.66 2.11
C TYR A 141 11.89 2.91 1.27
N ILE A 142 10.94 1.98 1.28
CA ILE A 142 9.65 2.11 0.61
C ILE A 142 8.56 2.08 1.68
N ARG A 143 7.81 3.18 1.77
CA ARG A 143 6.65 3.30 2.67
C ARG A 143 5.37 3.16 1.88
N ASP A 144 4.65 2.07 2.09
CA ASP A 144 3.33 1.88 1.53
C ASP A 144 2.26 2.64 2.34
N GLU A 145 1.20 3.05 1.67
CA GLU A 145 0.06 3.79 2.23
C GLU A 145 0.50 4.94 3.15
N ALA A 146 1.35 5.82 2.62
CA ALA A 146 2.01 6.86 3.39
C ALA A 146 1.04 7.82 4.11
N HIS A 147 -0.20 7.96 3.62
CA HIS A 147 -1.25 8.80 4.18
C HIS A 147 -1.97 8.21 5.41
N ILE A 148 -1.91 6.88 5.67
CA ILE A 148 -2.72 6.20 6.70
C ILE A 148 -2.10 6.30 8.12
N GLY A 149 -0.95 6.95 8.28
CA GLY A 149 -0.05 6.76 9.44
C GLY A 149 -0.17 7.70 10.65
N THR A 150 -1.35 8.13 11.12
CA THR A 150 -1.42 9.12 12.24
C THR A 150 -2.37 8.83 13.41
N LYS A 151 -3.00 7.65 13.56
CA LYS A 151 -3.99 7.46 14.65
C LYS A 151 -3.77 6.33 15.68
N ILE A 152 -2.86 5.37 15.48
CA ILE A 152 -2.66 4.27 16.48
C ILE A 152 -1.16 4.01 16.73
N GLN A 153 -0.73 4.11 18.00
CA GLN A 153 0.66 3.96 18.49
C GLN A 153 1.70 4.96 17.92
N LYS A 154 1.36 6.25 17.92
CA LYS A 154 2.22 7.36 17.43
C LYS A 154 3.68 7.24 17.88
N ASN A 155 3.98 7.26 19.18
CA ASN A 155 5.36 7.50 19.64
C ASN A 155 6.40 6.45 19.21
N LEU A 156 6.06 5.17 19.16
CA LEU A 156 7.03 4.11 18.81
C LEU A 156 7.12 3.85 17.30
N ILE A 157 5.99 3.92 16.60
CA ILE A 157 5.98 3.87 15.13
C ILE A 157 6.68 5.12 14.58
N GLU A 158 6.49 6.28 15.20
CA GLU A 158 7.25 7.49 14.89
C GLU A 158 8.73 7.33 15.21
N ASN A 159 9.11 6.61 16.28
CA ASN A 159 10.51 6.35 16.58
C ASN A 159 11.16 5.47 15.49
N PHE A 160 10.49 4.40 15.06
CA PHE A 160 10.93 3.59 13.94
C PHE A 160 11.08 4.43 12.65
N GLU A 161 10.05 5.19 12.29
CA GLU A 161 10.06 6.05 11.09
C GLU A 161 11.18 7.10 11.12
N LYS A 162 11.45 7.70 12.29
CA LYS A 162 12.57 8.64 12.47
C LYS A 162 13.91 7.94 12.28
N LYS A 163 14.10 6.77 12.91
CA LYS A 163 15.34 5.99 12.83
C LYS A 163 15.63 5.55 11.38
N ILE A 164 14.67 4.94 10.69
CA ILE A 164 14.89 4.47 9.32
C ILE A 164 15.14 5.62 8.35
N LYS A 165 14.44 6.77 8.51
CA LYS A 165 14.69 7.95 7.67
C LYS A 165 16.11 8.50 7.81
N ASN A 166 16.71 8.40 8.99
CA ASN A 166 18.08 8.86 9.22
C ASN A 166 19.13 7.95 8.55
N VAL A 167 18.81 6.67 8.37
CA VAL A 167 19.72 5.66 7.78
C VAL A 167 19.46 5.46 6.29
N ALA A 168 18.22 5.64 5.83
CA ALA A 168 17.85 5.47 4.43
C ALA A 168 18.57 6.47 3.52
N ASN A 169 19.15 5.97 2.44
CA ASN A 169 19.77 6.78 1.42
C ASN A 169 18.74 7.37 0.46
N PHE A 170 17.64 6.64 0.24
CA PHE A 170 16.52 7.09 -0.57
C PHE A 170 15.20 6.51 -0.04
N THR A 171 14.17 7.33 0.00
CA THR A 171 12.83 6.98 0.48
C THR A 171 11.79 7.18 -0.61
N ILE A 172 11.00 6.15 -0.89
CA ILE A 172 9.83 6.24 -1.75
C ILE A 172 8.57 6.13 -0.90
N LYS A 173 7.73 7.16 -0.90
CA LYS A 173 6.43 7.15 -0.23
C LYS A 173 5.33 6.89 -1.23
N MET A 174 4.70 5.73 -1.17
CA MET A 174 3.57 5.38 -2.03
C MET A 174 2.27 5.82 -1.38
N SER A 175 1.40 6.48 -2.12
CA SER A 175 0.10 6.92 -1.60
C SER A 175 -0.93 7.11 -2.70
N ALA A 176 -2.21 7.04 -2.34
CA ALA A 176 -3.29 7.49 -3.24
C ALA A 176 -3.45 9.01 -3.18
N THR A 177 -3.14 9.60 -2.04
CA THR A 177 -3.27 11.03 -1.77
C THR A 177 -1.96 11.57 -1.21
N VAL A 178 -1.59 12.78 -1.63
CA VAL A 178 -0.47 13.52 -1.05
C VAL A 178 -1.08 14.73 -0.32
N GLY A 179 -0.54 15.11 0.84
CA GLY A 179 -0.97 16.33 1.51
C GLY A 179 -0.62 17.58 0.70
N GLU A 180 -1.06 18.76 1.16
CA GLU A 180 -0.91 20.06 0.47
C GLU A 180 0.53 20.60 0.39
N GLU A 181 1.55 19.79 0.70
CA GLU A 181 2.95 20.22 0.68
C GLU A 181 3.60 19.98 -0.69
N ASN A 182 4.50 20.91 -1.08
CA ASN A 182 5.31 20.81 -2.30
C ASN A 182 6.39 19.73 -2.15
N TYR A 183 6.00 18.48 -2.40
CA TYR A 183 6.94 17.36 -2.50
C TYR A 183 7.26 17.05 -3.96
N ASP A 184 8.50 16.61 -4.21
CA ASP A 184 8.81 15.92 -5.46
C ASP A 184 7.93 14.67 -5.57
N CYS A 185 7.10 14.65 -6.62
CA CYS A 185 6.08 13.63 -6.82
C CYS A 185 6.16 13.07 -8.23
N VAL A 186 6.12 11.75 -8.34
CA VAL A 186 5.75 11.06 -9.58
C VAL A 186 4.29 10.66 -9.42
N GLU A 187 3.42 11.29 -10.19
CA GLU A 187 2.01 10.98 -10.23
C GLU A 187 1.69 10.14 -11.47
N ILE A 188 0.81 9.17 -11.28
CA ILE A 188 0.07 8.54 -12.36
C ILE A 188 -1.38 8.94 -12.18
N THR A 189 -1.90 9.70 -13.14
CA THR A 189 -3.29 10.17 -13.09
C THR A 189 -4.25 9.08 -13.55
N GLU A 190 -5.54 9.24 -13.22
CA GLU A 190 -6.58 8.34 -13.73
C GLU A 190 -6.67 8.39 -15.26
N GLU A 191 -6.50 9.57 -15.85
CA GLU A 191 -6.55 9.76 -17.31
C GLU A 191 -5.41 9.02 -18.03
N GLU A 192 -4.18 9.10 -17.51
CA GLU A 192 -3.03 8.36 -18.05
C GLU A 192 -3.25 6.84 -18.01
N LEU A 193 -3.88 6.35 -16.94
CA LEU A 193 -4.19 4.93 -16.80
C LEU A 193 -5.32 4.46 -17.73
N HIS A 194 -6.30 5.33 -17.99
CA HIS A 194 -7.40 5.04 -18.92
C HIS A 194 -6.92 4.90 -20.37
N ASN A 195 -5.94 5.72 -20.73
CA ASN A 195 -5.35 5.75 -22.06
C ASN A 195 -4.19 4.74 -22.23
N ASP A 196 -3.86 3.96 -21.20
CA ASP A 196 -2.80 2.95 -21.26
C ASP A 196 -3.27 1.69 -22.00
N ASN A 197 -2.43 1.23 -22.93
CA ASN A 197 -2.62 -0.02 -23.67
C ASN A 197 -2.37 -1.24 -22.78
N VAL A 198 -1.55 -1.08 -21.74
CA VAL A 198 -1.31 -2.11 -20.73
C VAL A 198 -2.44 -2.02 -19.73
N LYS A 199 -3.43 -2.93 -19.83
CA LYS A 199 -4.60 -3.03 -18.94
C LYS A 199 -4.22 -3.40 -17.49
N LEU A 200 -3.46 -2.54 -16.82
CA LEU A 200 -3.13 -2.64 -15.39
C LEU A 200 -4.38 -2.40 -14.54
N ILE A 201 -5.37 -1.70 -15.10
CA ILE A 201 -6.72 -1.62 -14.56
C ILE A 201 -7.53 -2.84 -15.03
N LYS A 202 -8.10 -3.61 -14.08
CA LYS A 202 -9.21 -4.53 -14.40
C LYS A 202 -10.33 -3.69 -15.01
N ASN A 203 -10.91 -4.06 -16.17
CA ASN A 203 -12.00 -3.30 -16.82
C ASN A 203 -13.04 -2.76 -15.82
N LEU A 204 -12.91 -1.48 -15.45
CA LEU A 204 -13.79 -0.79 -14.53
C LEU A 204 -14.84 -0.04 -15.34
N ILE A 205 -16.11 -0.20 -14.98
CA ILE A 205 -17.19 0.60 -15.54
C ILE A 205 -17.44 1.75 -14.57
N TYR A 206 -17.06 2.96 -14.97
CA TYR A 206 -17.24 4.16 -14.17
C TYR A 206 -18.61 4.76 -14.42
N ASN A 207 -19.19 5.37 -13.38
CA ASN A 207 -20.39 6.20 -13.47
C ASN A 207 -21.56 5.54 -14.22
N LYS A 208 -21.68 4.21 -14.12
CA LYS A 208 -22.71 3.45 -14.83
C LYS A 208 -24.10 3.91 -14.37
N GLY A 209 -24.86 4.50 -15.28
CA GLY A 209 -26.19 5.06 -14.97
C GLY A 209 -26.17 6.50 -14.45
N ILE A 210 -25.01 7.17 -14.50
CA ILE A 210 -24.87 8.62 -14.30
C ILE A 210 -24.58 9.23 -15.67
N SER A 211 -25.57 9.95 -16.21
CA SER A 211 -25.40 10.70 -17.45
C SER A 211 -24.74 12.04 -17.10
N ILE A 212 -23.46 12.20 -17.41
CA ILE A 212 -22.82 13.53 -17.39
C ILE A 212 -23.23 14.21 -18.70
N SER A 213 -24.41 14.81 -18.73
CA SER A 213 -24.74 15.78 -19.78
C SER A 213 -23.97 17.06 -19.48
N ILE A 214 -23.11 17.47 -20.42
CA ILE A 214 -22.22 18.65 -20.32
C ILE A 214 -23.00 19.99 -20.23
N SER A 215 -24.32 19.96 -20.36
CA SER A 215 -25.20 21.11 -20.23
C SER A 215 -25.79 21.25 -18.82
N GLU A 216 -25.31 22.28 -18.11
CA GLU A 216 -25.97 23.09 -17.10
C GLU A 216 -26.47 22.41 -15.79
N SER A 217 -25.81 22.78 -14.68
CA SER A 217 -26.35 22.86 -13.31
C SER A 217 -26.81 21.59 -12.57
N ASN A 218 -26.64 20.40 -13.12
CA ASN A 218 -26.93 19.16 -12.37
C ASN A 218 -25.69 18.66 -11.62
N GLU A 219 -25.30 19.36 -10.54
CA GLU A 219 -24.42 18.75 -9.55
C GLU A 219 -25.09 17.48 -9.00
N TYR A 220 -24.41 16.35 -9.18
CA TYR A 220 -24.79 15.11 -8.53
C TYR A 220 -24.34 15.19 -7.08
N ASP A 221 -25.24 15.62 -6.20
CA ASP A 221 -25.06 15.48 -4.74
C ASP A 221 -24.85 14.00 -4.37
N ASP A 222 -24.03 13.73 -3.35
CA ASP A 222 -23.62 12.40 -2.88
C ASP A 222 -24.83 11.47 -2.67
N LYS A 223 -25.98 12.03 -2.27
CA LYS A 223 -27.25 11.29 -2.14
C LYS A 223 -27.77 10.72 -3.45
N LYS A 224 -27.65 11.45 -4.56
CA LYS A 224 -28.08 10.98 -5.89
C LYS A 224 -27.17 9.85 -6.36
N ILE A 225 -25.85 10.03 -6.21
CA ILE A 225 -24.85 9.01 -6.57
C ILE A 225 -25.10 7.72 -5.78
N LEU A 226 -25.30 7.84 -4.47
CA LEU A 226 -25.57 6.70 -3.61
C LEU A 226 -26.87 5.97 -3.99
N LYS A 227 -27.95 6.69 -4.32
CA LYS A 227 -29.20 6.07 -4.79
C LYS A 227 -29.02 5.30 -6.10
N ILE A 228 -28.27 5.84 -7.06
CA ILE A 228 -27.98 5.16 -8.33
C ILE A 228 -27.16 3.90 -8.07
N ALA A 229 -26.12 3.99 -7.24
CA ALA A 229 -25.30 2.85 -6.85
C ALA A 229 -26.12 1.75 -6.13
N LEU A 230 -27.01 2.14 -5.21
CA LEU A 230 -27.89 1.22 -4.49
C LEU A 230 -28.88 0.51 -5.43
N LYS A 231 -29.46 1.23 -6.39
CA LYS A 231 -30.34 0.64 -7.41
C LYS A 231 -29.57 -0.41 -8.22
N LYS A 232 -28.38 -0.07 -8.70
CA LYS A 232 -27.52 -0.98 -9.45
C LYS A 232 -27.13 -2.21 -8.63
N PHE A 233 -26.85 -2.04 -7.34
CA PHE A 233 -26.52 -3.13 -6.45
C PHE A 233 -27.69 -4.11 -6.24
N LYS A 234 -28.93 -3.61 -6.15
CA LYS A 234 -30.13 -4.45 -6.09
C LYS A 234 -30.33 -5.26 -7.38
N GLU A 235 -30.21 -4.61 -8.54
CA GLU A 235 -30.26 -5.28 -9.84
C GLU A 235 -29.19 -6.39 -9.94
N LEU A 236 -27.98 -6.14 -9.44
CA LEU A 236 -26.92 -7.14 -9.40
C LEU A 236 -27.25 -8.29 -8.44
N LYS A 237 -27.82 -8.02 -7.26
CA LYS A 237 -28.24 -9.10 -6.36
C LYS A 237 -29.29 -10.01 -7.00
N GLU A 238 -30.27 -9.43 -7.70
CA GLU A 238 -31.30 -10.20 -8.41
C GLU A 238 -30.69 -11.03 -9.55
N ALA A 239 -29.74 -10.48 -10.29
CA ALA A 239 -29.05 -11.21 -11.36
C ALA A 239 -28.21 -12.40 -10.84
N TYR A 240 -27.73 -12.31 -9.60
CA TYR A 240 -26.97 -13.38 -8.94
C TYR A 240 -27.82 -14.24 -7.99
N ASP A 241 -29.14 -14.07 -8.02
CA ASP A 241 -30.07 -14.91 -7.28
C ASP A 241 -30.02 -16.33 -7.85
N GLY A 242 -29.35 -17.23 -7.13
CA GLY A 242 -29.17 -18.62 -7.56
C GLY A 242 -30.47 -19.42 -7.65
N ALA A 243 -31.58 -18.92 -7.09
CA ALA A 243 -32.92 -19.49 -7.32
C ALA A 243 -33.46 -19.19 -8.73
N LYS A 244 -32.94 -18.15 -9.41
CA LYS A 244 -33.32 -17.77 -10.77
C LYS A 244 -32.28 -18.15 -11.82
N ASN A 245 -31.04 -18.40 -11.41
CA ASN A 245 -29.92 -18.73 -12.29
C ASN A 245 -29.13 -19.93 -11.74
N ASP A 246 -29.47 -21.12 -12.23
CA ASP A 246 -28.79 -22.38 -11.90
C ASP A 246 -27.29 -22.28 -12.27
N GLY A 247 -26.44 -22.17 -11.25
CA GLY A 247 -24.99 -21.96 -11.40
C GLY A 247 -24.44 -20.79 -10.57
N LEU A 248 -25.30 -19.90 -10.07
CA LEU A 248 -24.91 -18.77 -9.21
C LEU A 248 -25.29 -18.97 -7.73
N ASN A 249 -25.78 -20.16 -7.37
CA ASN A 249 -26.11 -20.54 -5.99
C ASN A 249 -24.90 -20.35 -5.06
N GLY A 250 -25.08 -19.51 -4.04
CA GLY A 250 -24.05 -19.21 -3.04
C GLY A 250 -23.16 -17.99 -3.35
N ILE A 251 -23.35 -17.30 -4.48
CA ILE A 251 -22.61 -16.07 -4.80
C ILE A 251 -23.40 -14.85 -4.30
N ASN A 252 -22.80 -14.05 -3.42
CA ASN A 252 -23.42 -12.83 -2.89
C ASN A 252 -22.61 -11.59 -3.32
N PRO A 253 -23.12 -10.75 -4.23
CA PRO A 253 -22.47 -9.51 -4.61
C PRO A 253 -22.18 -8.61 -3.40
N ALA A 254 -20.99 -8.03 -3.35
CA ALA A 254 -20.58 -7.09 -2.32
C ALA A 254 -20.56 -5.66 -2.86
N MET A 255 -21.00 -4.70 -2.04
CA MET A 255 -20.88 -3.27 -2.32
C MET A 255 -20.00 -2.64 -1.24
N LEU A 256 -18.99 -1.90 -1.67
CA LEU A 256 -18.08 -1.15 -0.79
C LEU A 256 -18.32 0.34 -1.00
N ILE A 257 -18.60 1.05 0.09
CA ILE A 257 -18.77 2.51 0.11
C ILE A 257 -17.60 3.07 0.91
N GLN A 258 -16.85 3.98 0.30
CA GLN A 258 -15.80 4.72 0.98
C GLN A 258 -16.36 6.08 1.38
N VAL A 259 -16.22 6.42 2.66
CA VAL A 259 -16.60 7.72 3.21
C VAL A 259 -15.36 8.44 3.71
N LYS A 260 -15.42 9.77 3.79
CA LYS A 260 -14.32 10.56 4.36
C LYS A 260 -14.14 10.19 5.83
N ASN A 261 -12.89 10.18 6.29
CA ASN A 261 -12.55 9.89 7.68
C ASN A 261 -12.76 11.14 8.56
N SER A 262 -13.99 11.62 8.62
CA SER A 262 -14.44 12.68 9.53
C SER A 262 -15.03 12.08 10.82
N ASP A 263 -15.18 12.89 11.86
CA ASP A 263 -15.67 12.45 13.17
C ASP A 263 -17.01 11.69 13.07
N LYS A 264 -17.25 10.72 13.96
CA LYS A 264 -18.50 9.91 13.99
C LYS A 264 -19.81 10.74 14.07
N ASN A 265 -19.70 12.04 14.35
CA ASN A 265 -20.80 12.99 14.41
C ASN A 265 -21.05 13.72 13.08
N ASP A 266 -20.38 13.34 12.00
CA ASP A 266 -20.61 13.96 10.70
C ASP A 266 -21.98 13.54 10.16
N LYS A 267 -22.85 14.54 9.92
CA LYS A 267 -24.25 14.33 9.50
C LYS A 267 -24.33 13.57 8.17
N GLU A 268 -23.32 13.73 7.33
CA GLU A 268 -23.18 13.07 6.04
C GLU A 268 -22.97 11.55 6.21
N ASN A 269 -22.06 11.15 7.11
CA ASN A 269 -21.80 9.74 7.41
C ASN A 269 -23.03 9.03 8.00
N GLN A 270 -23.76 9.70 8.91
CA GLN A 270 -25.02 9.16 9.47
C GLN A 270 -26.08 8.97 8.39
N THR A 271 -26.20 9.92 7.45
CA THR A 271 -27.14 9.83 6.33
C THR A 271 -26.82 8.65 5.41
N ILE A 272 -25.53 8.42 5.13
CA ILE A 272 -25.07 7.27 4.34
C ILE A 272 -25.40 5.96 5.07
N GLU A 273 -25.13 5.86 6.37
CA GLU A 273 -25.46 4.67 7.16
C GLU A 273 -26.96 4.35 7.14
N ASP A 274 -27.82 5.34 7.28
CA ASP A 274 -29.27 5.15 7.28
C ASP A 274 -29.79 4.70 5.91
N LEU A 275 -29.24 5.26 4.82
CA LEU A 275 -29.57 4.83 3.46
C LEU A 275 -29.14 3.37 3.21
N VAL A 276 -27.97 2.97 3.72
CA VAL A 276 -27.49 1.58 3.63
C VAL A 276 -28.35 0.64 4.47
N LYS A 277 -28.75 1.02 5.69
CA LYS A 277 -29.64 0.21 6.55
C LYS A 277 -30.99 -0.03 5.90
N LYS A 278 -31.59 0.99 5.27
CA LYS A 278 -32.86 0.85 4.53
C LYS A 278 -32.78 -0.13 3.37
N CYS A 279 -31.59 -0.38 2.82
CA CYS A 279 -31.39 -1.31 1.70
C CYS A 279 -30.93 -2.72 2.13
N LYS A 280 -30.66 -2.95 3.43
CA LYS A 280 -30.42 -4.31 3.96
C LYS A 280 -31.71 -5.09 4.20
N LYS A 281 -32.86 -4.40 4.30
CA LYS A 281 -34.20 -5.00 4.20
C LYS A 281 -34.57 -5.17 2.74
#